data_AF-B0CQ58-F1
#
_entry.id   AF-B0CQ58-F1
#
_cell.length_a   1.000
_cell.length_b   1.000
_cell.length_c   1.000
_cell.angle_alpha   90.00
_cell.angle_beta   90.00
_cell.angle_gamma   90.00
#
_symmetry.space_group_name_H-M   'P 1'
#
loop_
_entity.id
_entity.type
_entity.pdbx_description
1 polymer ?
#
loop_
_entity_poly.entity_id
_entity_poly.type
_entity_poly.pdbx_seq_one_letter_code
_entity_poly.pdbx_strand_id
1 'polypeptide(L)'
;MQHYRSEVQGLNKRLESHDGRLQQLQDTHQLQSTSQSEQINKLKTQLSETEALFQASQSSNTQAEETAATHRSEVDRLVQECERFKTLAKEEEEKRVKAISLLKTLRQKLVKAEKEKEDALKEAAFSKEKEKGEKDKEHIESARLHQEIEALNKEREKVISNLKGQYERDTSSLKDRFEKELSAVRGQLELEIATSKSMHLKELSSKNSQISTLENSLNNTTRDKNAFFDQLQLRQAELESAHTHLESLQHQNTEFQFQLRESNDRLALLREEYAELQREQEATARQRDPVTPAGDVAHLISAVEAKCEVKISELKRNLITLEKERNEAEGDWSRKLREKGKELDELKRVLGSAAKTRETDEGVASELRAEVSHAKEVAKVLRQQVSELPLLQDQLSELKKSAKERETEFALKISHLERQVEEGQNRDAQLRQNNKTLREELRKVQSSAALLERQRNPGVGYWTTRGNPENSPAESRNSFSPIPTESPSRTASPAPSSTKNEEEVNLEYLRNVILQFLEHKEMRPNLVKVLSIILHFTPQETRRLIAKV
;
A
#
# COMPACT_ATOMS: atom_id res chain seq x y z
N MET A 1 208.91 1.22 106.78
CA MET A 1 207.76 0.31 106.55
C MET A 1 206.48 0.84 107.23
N GLN A 2 206.13 2.12 107.03
CA GLN A 2 204.98 2.79 107.66
C GLN A 2 204.06 3.49 106.62
N HIS A 3 204.41 3.46 105.33
CA HIS A 3 203.66 4.16 104.27
C HIS A 3 202.67 3.28 103.48
N TYR A 4 202.87 1.97 103.37
CA TYR A 4 202.01 1.11 102.52
C TYR A 4 200.62 0.75 103.10
N ARG A 5 200.42 0.82 104.42
CA ARG A 5 199.10 0.49 105.02
C ARG A 5 198.06 1.59 104.88
N SER A 6 198.49 2.86 104.82
CA SER A 6 197.57 4.00 104.69
C SER A 6 197.01 4.14 103.27
N GLU A 7 197.75 3.69 102.26
CA GLU A 7 197.39 3.88 100.86
C GLU A 7 196.38 2.83 100.38
N VAL A 8 196.49 1.60 100.87
CA VAL A 8 195.50 0.53 100.62
C VAL A 8 194.12 0.88 101.21
N GLN A 9 194.08 1.53 102.36
CA GLN A 9 192.82 1.92 102.99
C GLN A 9 192.14 3.09 102.25
N GLY A 10 192.92 3.97 101.59
CA GLY A 10 192.41 5.03 100.74
C GLY A 10 191.82 4.54 99.43
N LEU A 11 192.39 3.47 98.84
CA LEU A 11 191.88 2.87 97.62
C LEU A 11 190.57 2.08 97.84
N ASN A 12 190.44 1.37 98.97
CA ASN A 12 189.19 0.66 99.27
C ASN A 12 187.97 1.59 99.42
N LYS A 13 188.14 2.78 100.02
CA LYS A 13 187.04 3.76 100.11
C LYS A 13 186.61 4.32 98.76
N ARG A 14 187.52 4.39 97.77
CA ARG A 14 187.13 4.82 96.41
C ARG A 14 186.35 3.74 95.68
N LEU A 15 186.68 2.46 95.88
CA LEU A 15 185.94 1.34 95.26
C LEU A 15 184.48 1.28 95.74
N GLU A 16 184.25 1.39 97.06
CA GLU A 16 182.89 1.42 97.64
C GLU A 16 182.03 2.57 97.11
N SER A 17 182.65 3.74 96.89
CA SER A 17 181.92 4.88 96.32
C SER A 17 181.55 4.68 94.85
N HIS A 18 182.29 3.85 94.10
CA HIS A 18 181.96 3.54 92.71
C HIS A 18 180.85 2.48 92.61
N ASP A 19 180.85 1.47 93.48
CA ASP A 19 179.77 0.46 93.52
C ASP A 19 178.42 1.07 93.94
N GLY A 20 178.42 1.98 94.93
CA GLY A 20 177.19 2.69 95.31
C GLY A 20 176.58 3.54 94.20
N ARG A 21 177.40 4.04 93.27
CA ARG A 21 176.94 4.83 92.13
C ARG A 21 176.38 3.96 91.00
N LEU A 22 176.94 2.77 90.81
CA LEU A 22 176.46 1.77 89.86
C LEU A 22 175.09 1.20 90.27
N GLN A 23 174.88 0.97 91.57
CA GLN A 23 173.59 0.51 92.12
C GLN A 23 172.47 1.54 91.86
N GLN A 24 172.73 2.83 92.10
CA GLN A 24 171.76 3.90 91.84
C GLN A 24 171.42 4.03 90.34
N LEU A 25 172.36 3.74 89.45
CA LEU A 25 172.13 3.78 88.00
C LEU A 25 171.26 2.61 87.51
N GLN A 26 171.39 1.43 88.15
CA GLN A 26 170.48 0.32 87.89
C GLN A 26 169.07 0.59 88.40
N ASP A 27 168.93 1.10 89.63
CA ASP A 27 167.61 1.42 90.20
C ASP A 27 166.88 2.49 89.38
N THR A 28 167.59 3.52 88.91
CA THR A 28 166.99 4.56 88.05
C THR A 28 166.54 4.03 86.69
N HIS A 29 167.30 3.13 86.06
CA HIS A 29 166.91 2.52 84.78
C HIS A 29 165.73 1.54 84.93
N GLN A 30 165.63 0.84 86.06
CA GLN A 30 164.53 -0.07 86.34
C GLN A 30 163.22 0.71 86.56
N LEU A 31 163.25 1.80 87.33
CA LEU A 31 162.12 2.70 87.54
C LEU A 31 161.65 3.38 86.24
N GLN A 32 162.58 3.79 85.37
CA GLN A 32 162.24 4.37 84.08
C GLN A 32 161.59 3.35 83.13
N SER A 33 162.11 2.11 83.10
CA SER A 33 161.55 1.04 82.30
C SER A 33 160.14 0.66 82.76
N THR A 34 159.90 0.57 84.08
CA THR A 34 158.55 0.33 84.62
C THR A 34 157.60 1.49 84.32
N SER A 35 158.07 2.73 84.44
CA SER A 35 157.25 3.92 84.15
C SER A 35 156.85 3.99 82.66
N GLN A 36 157.77 3.70 81.74
CA GLN A 36 157.45 3.66 80.31
C GLN A 36 156.49 2.52 79.96
N SER A 37 156.64 1.35 80.59
CA SER A 37 155.74 0.22 80.36
C SER A 37 154.30 0.50 80.83
N GLU A 38 154.14 1.15 81.99
CA GLU A 38 152.82 1.59 82.48
C GLU A 38 152.15 2.62 81.56
N GLN A 39 152.93 3.56 81.00
CA GLN A 39 152.40 4.58 80.10
C GLN A 39 151.95 3.98 78.76
N ILE A 40 152.69 2.98 78.23
CA ILE A 40 152.28 2.22 77.04
C ILE A 40 151.00 1.42 77.31
N ASN A 41 150.86 0.80 78.49
CA ASN A 41 149.64 0.07 78.86
C ASN A 41 148.43 1.00 79.03
N LYS A 42 148.63 2.21 79.58
CA LYS A 42 147.57 3.25 79.61
C LYS A 42 147.12 3.69 78.22
N LEU A 43 148.06 3.89 77.29
CA LEU A 43 147.69 4.27 75.92
C LEU A 43 146.97 3.15 75.16
N LYS A 44 147.34 1.89 75.37
CA LYS A 44 146.62 0.75 74.77
C LYS A 44 145.21 0.58 75.32
N THR A 45 145.03 0.77 76.63
CA THR A 45 143.69 0.73 77.25
C THR A 45 142.84 1.90 76.76
N GLN A 46 143.39 3.11 76.68
CA GLN A 46 142.69 4.25 76.09
C GLN A 46 142.32 4.03 74.61
N LEU A 47 143.22 3.47 73.80
CA LEU A 47 142.92 3.16 72.39
C LEU A 47 141.75 2.16 72.30
N SER A 48 141.82 1.08 73.07
CA SER A 48 140.75 0.07 73.16
C SER A 48 139.42 0.66 73.60
N GLU A 49 139.41 1.57 74.57
CA GLU A 49 138.19 2.25 75.04
C GLU A 49 137.63 3.19 73.98
N THR A 50 138.48 3.96 73.30
CA THR A 50 138.04 4.86 72.22
C THR A 50 137.50 4.11 71.01
N GLU A 51 138.10 2.97 70.66
CA GLU A 51 137.64 2.14 69.54
C GLU A 51 136.32 1.44 69.86
N ALA A 52 136.13 1.00 71.11
CA ALA A 52 134.85 0.48 71.59
C ALA A 52 133.76 1.57 71.61
N LEU A 53 134.08 2.79 72.04
CA LEU A 53 133.14 3.93 71.99
C LEU A 53 132.79 4.32 70.55
N PHE A 54 133.75 4.26 69.62
CA PHE A 54 133.50 4.55 68.20
C PHE A 54 132.59 3.51 67.57
N GLN A 55 132.81 2.21 67.82
CA GLN A 55 131.90 1.16 67.34
C GLN A 55 130.50 1.27 67.95
N ALA A 56 130.39 1.61 69.24
CA ALA A 56 129.10 1.86 69.89
C ALA A 56 128.38 3.06 69.25
N SER A 57 129.11 4.15 68.97
CA SER A 57 128.55 5.33 68.29
C SER A 57 128.12 5.02 66.85
N GLN A 58 128.89 4.22 66.11
CA GLN A 58 128.54 3.83 64.75
C GLN A 58 127.28 2.96 64.74
N SER A 59 127.19 2.00 65.66
CA SER A 59 126.03 1.11 65.82
C SER A 59 124.77 1.90 66.23
N SER A 60 124.91 2.86 67.14
CA SER A 60 123.82 3.75 67.55
C SER A 60 123.36 4.65 66.39
N ASN A 61 124.28 5.11 65.55
CA ASN A 61 123.94 5.98 64.42
C ASN A 61 123.22 5.20 63.31
N THR A 62 123.64 3.96 63.01
CA THR A 62 122.90 3.10 62.06
C THR A 62 121.50 2.75 62.56
N GLN A 63 121.34 2.52 63.87
CA GLN A 63 120.03 2.25 64.47
C GLN A 63 119.12 3.49 64.46
N ALA A 64 119.70 4.69 64.63
CA ALA A 64 118.98 5.95 64.47
C ALA A 64 118.55 6.21 63.02
N GLU A 65 119.37 5.85 62.03
CA GLU A 65 119.01 5.96 60.61
C GLU A 65 117.91 4.97 60.21
N GLU A 66 117.96 3.72 60.67
CA GLU A 66 116.89 2.73 60.42
C GLU A 66 115.55 3.14 61.07
N THR A 67 115.59 3.65 62.30
CA THR A 67 114.37 4.16 62.97
C THR A 67 113.83 5.42 62.28
N ALA A 68 114.68 6.32 61.82
CA ALA A 68 114.25 7.47 61.02
C ALA A 68 113.63 7.06 59.68
N ALA A 69 114.19 6.04 59.01
CA ALA A 69 113.65 5.51 57.76
C ALA A 69 112.27 4.85 57.94
N THR A 70 112.09 4.07 59.01
CA THR A 70 110.80 3.45 59.35
C THR A 70 109.74 4.48 59.75
N HIS A 71 110.08 5.50 60.53
CA HIS A 71 109.16 6.61 60.82
C HIS A 71 108.77 7.37 59.55
N ARG A 72 109.70 7.57 58.61
CA ARG A 72 109.40 8.25 57.35
C ARG A 72 108.45 7.46 56.47
N SER A 73 108.61 6.13 56.38
CA SER A 73 107.66 5.29 55.63
C SER A 73 106.28 5.24 56.28
N GLU A 74 106.21 5.24 57.63
CA GLU A 74 104.94 5.29 58.35
C GLU A 74 104.22 6.63 58.14
N VAL A 75 104.96 7.75 58.13
CA VAL A 75 104.40 9.07 57.80
C VAL A 75 103.87 9.11 56.38
N ASP A 76 104.62 8.59 55.39
CA ASP A 76 104.16 8.54 54.00
C ASP A 76 102.91 7.66 53.85
N ARG A 77 102.82 6.55 54.58
CA ARG A 77 101.63 5.67 54.64
C ARG A 77 100.41 6.41 55.21
N LEU A 78 100.58 7.13 56.32
CA LEU A 78 99.49 7.89 56.95
C LEU A 78 99.02 9.06 56.08
N VAL A 79 99.92 9.70 55.34
CA VAL A 79 99.56 10.75 54.36
C VAL A 79 98.70 10.16 53.24
N GLN A 80 99.08 9.02 52.66
CA GLN A 80 98.28 8.34 51.64
C GLN A 80 96.91 7.91 52.17
N GLU A 81 96.83 7.40 53.40
CA GLU A 81 95.56 7.05 54.04
C GLU A 81 94.67 8.29 54.26
N CYS A 82 95.24 9.42 54.70
CA CYS A 82 94.50 10.68 54.83
C CYS A 82 93.95 11.18 53.49
N GLU A 83 94.73 11.11 52.41
CA GLU A 83 94.28 11.48 51.08
C GLU A 83 93.14 10.59 50.59
N ARG A 84 93.24 9.28 50.81
CA ARG A 84 92.19 8.31 50.48
C ARG A 84 90.90 8.56 51.27
N PHE A 85 90.97 8.88 52.55
CA PHE A 85 89.77 9.23 53.32
C PHE A 85 89.15 10.55 52.86
N LYS A 86 89.97 11.51 52.43
CA LYS A 86 89.50 12.79 51.88
C LYS A 86 88.75 12.62 50.55
N THR A 87 89.17 11.70 49.68
CA THR A 87 88.43 11.41 48.43
C THR A 87 87.11 10.71 48.72
N LEU A 88 87.10 9.69 49.59
CA LEU A 88 85.86 9.01 49.99
C LEU A 88 84.85 9.96 50.64
N ALA A 89 85.30 10.89 51.48
CA ALA A 89 84.41 11.89 52.07
C ALA A 89 83.76 12.82 51.02
N LYS A 90 84.52 13.23 49.98
CA LYS A 90 83.96 14.01 48.87
C LYS A 90 82.95 13.22 48.05
N GLU A 91 83.25 11.96 47.75
CA GLU A 91 82.34 11.09 47.00
C GLU A 91 81.03 10.83 47.76
N GLU A 92 81.09 10.60 49.07
CA GLU A 92 79.89 10.46 49.90
C GLU A 92 79.08 11.76 50.00
N GLU A 93 79.74 12.91 50.07
CA GLU A 93 79.05 14.20 50.07
C GLU A 93 78.34 14.46 48.72
N GLU A 94 78.98 14.13 47.60
CA GLU A 94 78.33 14.20 46.28
C GLU A 94 77.12 13.27 46.16
N LYS A 95 77.19 12.05 46.71
CA LYS A 95 76.05 11.11 46.74
C LYS A 95 74.89 11.67 47.56
N ARG A 96 75.17 12.28 48.71
CA ARG A 96 74.14 12.93 49.54
C ARG A 96 73.46 14.08 48.81
N VAL A 97 74.23 14.95 48.15
CA VAL A 97 73.69 16.07 47.37
C VAL A 97 72.81 15.57 46.21
N LYS A 98 73.24 14.53 45.49
CA LYS A 98 72.45 13.89 44.42
C LYS A 98 71.17 13.23 44.95
N ALA A 99 71.21 12.57 46.10
CA ALA A 99 70.03 11.97 46.72
C ALA A 99 69.00 13.03 47.15
N ILE A 100 69.46 14.14 47.75
CA ILE A 100 68.58 15.25 48.15
C ILE A 100 67.93 15.91 46.93
N SER A 101 68.68 16.12 45.84
CA SER A 101 68.12 16.72 44.62
C SER A 101 67.09 15.79 43.95
N LEU A 102 67.33 14.47 43.95
CA LEU A 102 66.37 13.48 43.47
C LEU A 102 65.09 13.47 44.32
N LEU A 103 65.21 13.45 45.65
CA LEU A 103 64.06 13.50 46.56
C LEU A 103 63.24 14.79 46.39
N LYS A 104 63.91 15.93 46.19
CA LYS A 104 63.23 17.20 45.90
C LYS A 104 62.43 17.12 44.59
N THR A 105 63.01 16.52 43.56
CA THR A 105 62.36 16.33 42.26
C THR A 105 61.17 15.36 42.36
N LEU A 106 61.32 14.25 43.09
CA LEU A 106 60.25 13.29 43.33
C LEU A 106 59.10 13.90 44.14
N ARG A 107 59.41 14.65 45.20
CA ARG A 107 58.38 15.37 45.98
C ARG A 107 57.62 16.38 45.12
N GLN A 108 58.30 17.12 44.27
CA GLN A 108 57.65 18.08 43.38
C GLN A 108 56.78 17.39 42.32
N LYS A 109 57.20 16.24 41.80
CA LYS A 109 56.39 15.43 40.88
C LYS A 109 55.17 14.81 41.58
N LEU A 110 55.33 14.33 42.81
CA LEU A 110 54.22 13.80 43.61
C LEU A 110 53.14 14.86 43.85
N VAL A 111 53.54 16.05 44.32
CA VAL A 111 52.60 17.15 44.57
C VAL A 111 51.89 17.58 43.28
N LYS A 112 52.60 17.61 42.15
CA LYS A 112 51.97 17.89 40.85
C LYS A 112 50.97 16.80 40.45
N ALA A 113 51.33 15.53 40.59
CA ALA A 113 50.45 14.41 40.26
C ALA A 113 49.22 14.35 41.18
N GLU A 114 49.37 14.65 42.47
CA GLU A 114 48.26 14.75 43.41
C GLU A 114 47.31 15.89 43.03
N LYS A 115 47.85 17.06 42.67
CA LYS A 115 47.06 18.19 42.22
C LYS A 115 46.34 17.91 40.90
N GLU A 116 47.04 17.34 39.92
CA GLU A 116 46.44 16.94 38.64
C GLU A 116 45.34 15.90 38.83
N LYS A 117 45.51 14.95 39.76
CA LYS A 117 44.47 13.96 40.11
C LYS A 117 43.26 14.62 40.79
N GLU A 118 43.49 15.58 41.68
CA GLU A 118 42.40 16.32 42.34
C GLU A 118 41.60 17.16 41.34
N ASP A 119 42.28 17.87 40.43
CA ASP A 119 41.66 18.68 39.38
C ASP A 119 40.87 17.79 38.41
N ALA A 120 41.43 16.64 37.99
CA ALA A 120 40.72 15.67 37.15
C ALA A 120 39.47 15.07 37.84
N LEU A 121 39.53 14.82 39.15
CA LEU A 121 38.37 14.35 39.91
C LEU A 121 37.27 15.42 40.00
N LYS A 122 37.64 16.69 40.18
CA LYS A 122 36.69 17.81 40.19
C LYS A 122 36.02 18.00 38.82
N GLU A 123 36.79 17.93 37.74
CA GLU A 123 36.26 18.02 36.38
C GLU A 123 35.35 16.83 36.03
N ALA A 124 35.72 15.62 36.45
CA ALA A 124 34.87 14.43 36.29
C ALA A 124 33.55 14.55 37.09
N ALA A 125 33.60 15.06 38.32
CA ALA A 125 32.40 15.29 39.13
C ALA A 125 31.48 16.35 38.50
N PHE A 126 32.04 17.47 38.04
CA PHE A 126 31.30 18.52 37.36
C PHE A 126 30.66 18.02 36.05
N SER A 127 31.41 17.24 35.27
CA SER A 127 30.92 16.66 34.02
C SER A 127 29.77 15.67 34.28
N LYS A 128 29.87 14.86 35.33
CA LYS A 128 28.80 13.92 35.73
C LYS A 128 27.56 14.64 36.23
N GLU A 129 27.71 15.74 36.97
CA GLU A 129 26.58 16.56 37.41
C GLU A 129 25.89 17.26 36.24
N LYS A 130 26.67 17.81 35.30
CA LYS A 130 26.14 18.39 34.06
C LYS A 130 25.41 17.37 33.20
N GLU A 131 26.00 16.19 33.00
CA GLU A 131 25.38 15.08 32.25
C GLU A 131 24.08 14.62 32.92
N LYS A 132 24.04 14.54 34.26
CA LYS A 132 22.81 14.23 35.00
C LYS A 132 21.75 15.31 34.78
N GLY A 133 22.13 16.58 34.87
CA GLY A 133 21.21 17.70 34.62
C GLY A 133 20.68 17.74 33.17
N GLU A 134 21.50 17.38 32.18
CA GLU A 134 21.08 17.25 30.78
C GLU A 134 20.13 16.06 30.59
N LYS A 135 20.42 14.88 31.19
CA LYS A 135 19.52 13.72 31.17
C LYS A 135 18.18 13.99 31.84
N ASP A 136 18.17 14.70 32.96
CA ASP A 136 16.92 15.04 33.66
C ASP A 136 16.07 15.99 32.80
N LYS A 137 16.69 16.95 32.10
CA LYS A 137 15.98 17.81 31.13
C LYS A 137 15.44 17.04 29.94
N GLU A 138 16.26 16.15 29.36
CA GLU A 138 15.84 15.27 28.27
C GLU A 138 14.68 14.36 28.69
N HIS A 139 14.69 13.83 29.91
CA HIS A 139 13.58 13.05 30.45
C HIS A 139 12.30 13.87 30.61
N ILE A 140 12.39 15.13 31.07
CA ILE A 140 11.23 16.03 31.19
C ILE A 140 10.67 16.39 29.81
N GLU A 141 11.54 16.75 28.86
CA GLU A 141 11.13 17.06 27.49
C GLU A 141 10.54 15.83 26.79
N SER A 142 11.16 14.67 26.94
CA SER A 142 10.63 13.39 26.44
C SER A 142 9.26 13.09 27.04
N ALA A 143 9.08 13.23 28.36
CA ALA A 143 7.78 13.02 29.00
C ALA A 143 6.71 14.00 28.49
N ARG A 144 7.08 15.27 28.26
CA ARG A 144 6.18 16.29 27.70
C ARG A 144 5.77 15.96 26.27
N LEU A 145 6.72 15.58 25.42
CA LEU A 145 6.44 15.17 24.04
C LEU A 145 5.57 13.91 23.99
N HIS A 146 5.82 12.93 24.88
CA HIS A 146 4.96 11.75 24.99
C HIS A 146 3.51 12.12 25.37
N GLN A 147 3.32 13.03 26.32
CA GLN A 147 1.98 13.51 26.69
C GLN A 147 1.28 14.26 25.54
N GLU A 148 2.02 15.06 24.77
CA GLU A 148 1.48 15.77 23.61
C GLU A 148 1.08 14.80 22.48
N ILE A 149 1.92 13.79 22.22
CA ILE A 149 1.60 12.71 21.27
C ILE A 149 0.35 11.94 21.71
N GLU A 150 0.22 11.60 23.00
CA GLU A 150 -0.98 10.95 23.51
C GLU A 150 -2.24 11.82 23.40
N ALA A 151 -2.13 13.13 23.65
CA ALA A 151 -3.23 14.06 23.50
C ALA A 151 -3.69 14.17 22.04
N LEU A 152 -2.74 14.31 21.11
CA LEU A 152 -3.00 14.34 19.67
C LEU A 152 -3.60 13.02 19.17
N ASN A 153 -3.12 11.87 19.66
CA ASN A 153 -3.70 10.58 19.32
C ASN A 153 -5.14 10.44 19.81
N LYS A 154 -5.45 10.87 21.05
CA LYS A 154 -6.82 10.88 21.58
C LYS A 154 -7.74 11.80 20.79
N GLU A 155 -7.26 12.97 20.36
CA GLU A 155 -8.03 13.89 19.51
C GLU A 155 -8.28 13.29 18.13
N ARG A 156 -7.24 12.70 17.50
CA ARG A 156 -7.36 11.99 16.23
C ARG A 156 -8.36 10.84 16.31
N GLU A 157 -8.32 10.03 17.38
CA GLU A 157 -9.29 8.95 17.60
C GLU A 157 -10.73 9.47 17.74
N LYS A 158 -10.93 10.58 18.47
CA LYS A 158 -12.25 11.24 18.58
C LYS A 158 -12.75 11.71 17.22
N VAL A 159 -11.91 12.35 16.41
CA VAL A 159 -12.29 12.81 15.07
C VAL A 159 -12.64 11.63 14.16
N ILE A 160 -11.84 10.56 14.19
CA ILE A 160 -12.11 9.32 13.42
C ILE A 160 -13.43 8.69 13.88
N SER A 161 -13.69 8.60 15.18
CA SER A 161 -14.93 8.04 15.74
C SER A 161 -16.15 8.87 15.32
N ASN A 162 -16.06 10.20 15.40
CA ASN A 162 -17.13 11.10 14.97
C ASN A 162 -17.41 11.00 13.47
N LEU A 163 -16.38 10.96 12.62
CA LEU A 163 -16.52 10.76 11.19
C LEU A 163 -17.16 9.41 10.88
N LYS A 164 -16.69 8.32 11.49
CA LYS A 164 -17.30 6.98 11.33
C LYS A 164 -18.78 6.98 11.71
N GLY A 165 -19.13 7.58 12.85
CA GLY A 165 -20.52 7.70 13.28
C GLY A 165 -21.38 8.56 12.35
N GLN A 166 -20.81 9.59 11.73
CA GLN A 166 -21.50 10.39 10.72
C GLN A 166 -21.73 9.59 9.43
N TYR A 167 -20.70 8.92 8.92
CA TYR A 167 -20.83 8.06 7.73
C TYR A 167 -21.84 6.93 7.94
N GLU A 168 -21.87 6.32 9.13
CA GLU A 168 -22.82 5.27 9.45
C GLU A 168 -24.27 5.81 9.50
N ARG A 169 -24.47 6.98 10.12
CA ARG A 169 -25.77 7.67 10.12
C ARG A 169 -26.22 8.04 8.70
N ASP A 170 -25.35 8.64 7.91
CA ASP A 170 -25.67 9.04 6.53
C ASP A 170 -25.98 7.81 5.67
N THR A 171 -25.19 6.73 5.80
CA THR A 171 -25.43 5.45 5.12
C THR A 171 -26.77 4.83 5.53
N SER A 172 -27.12 4.83 6.82
CA SER A 172 -28.42 4.35 7.30
C SER A 172 -29.58 5.18 6.74
N SER A 173 -29.45 6.51 6.76
CA SER A 173 -30.48 7.42 6.26
C SER A 173 -30.70 7.26 4.75
N LEU A 174 -29.63 6.98 4.01
CA LEU A 174 -29.69 6.76 2.56
C LEU A 174 -30.36 5.42 2.25
N LYS A 175 -30.04 4.36 3.01
CA LYS A 175 -30.72 3.06 2.91
C LYS A 175 -32.22 3.20 3.20
N ASP A 176 -32.59 3.89 4.28
CA ASP A 176 -33.99 4.12 4.64
C ASP A 176 -34.75 4.90 3.56
N ARG A 177 -34.10 5.89 2.93
CA ARG A 177 -34.69 6.64 1.79
C ARG A 177 -34.91 5.72 0.60
N PHE A 178 -33.90 4.95 0.20
CA PHE A 178 -34.03 4.02 -0.91
C PHE A 178 -35.08 2.93 -0.64
N GLU A 179 -35.17 2.42 0.59
CA GLU A 179 -36.19 1.44 0.96
C GLU A 179 -37.60 2.03 0.88
N LYS A 180 -37.79 3.27 1.36
CA LYS A 180 -39.06 4.01 1.23
C LYS A 180 -39.41 4.30 -0.23
N GLU A 181 -38.46 4.74 -1.04
CA GLU A 181 -38.65 4.98 -2.47
C GLU A 181 -39.00 3.68 -3.22
N LEU A 182 -38.29 2.58 -2.94
CA LEU A 182 -38.60 1.27 -3.52
C LEU A 182 -39.99 0.78 -3.10
N SER A 183 -40.37 0.98 -1.84
CA SER A 183 -41.73 0.63 -1.37
C SER A 183 -42.80 1.51 -2.03
N ALA A 184 -42.54 2.80 -2.22
CA ALA A 184 -43.47 3.71 -2.88
C ALA A 184 -43.64 3.36 -4.36
N VAL A 185 -42.54 3.07 -5.07
CA VAL A 185 -42.58 2.64 -6.48
C VAL A 185 -43.30 1.30 -6.62
N ARG A 186 -43.05 0.34 -5.73
CA ARG A 186 -43.80 -0.94 -5.71
C ARG A 186 -45.29 -0.72 -5.51
N GLY A 187 -45.68 0.09 -4.51
CA GLY A 187 -47.08 0.42 -4.26
C GLY A 187 -47.73 1.12 -5.45
N GLN A 188 -47.01 2.03 -6.12
CA GLN A 188 -47.50 2.71 -7.32
C GLN A 188 -47.70 1.73 -8.49
N LEU A 189 -46.75 0.83 -8.74
CA LEU A 189 -46.87 -0.18 -9.79
C LEU A 189 -48.01 -1.17 -9.49
N GLU A 190 -48.18 -1.58 -8.24
CA GLU A 190 -49.31 -2.42 -7.83
C GLU A 190 -50.65 -1.74 -8.06
N LEU A 191 -50.74 -0.43 -7.76
CA LEU A 191 -51.92 0.39 -8.02
C LEU A 191 -52.19 0.54 -9.53
N GLU A 192 -51.15 0.79 -10.34
CA GLU A 192 -51.26 0.87 -11.81
C GLU A 192 -51.71 -0.47 -12.41
N ILE A 193 -51.18 -1.60 -11.92
CA ILE A 193 -51.62 -2.93 -12.34
C ILE A 193 -53.08 -3.17 -11.95
N ALA A 194 -53.48 -2.82 -10.73
CA ALA A 194 -54.85 -3.00 -10.25
C ALA A 194 -55.85 -2.13 -11.03
N THR A 195 -55.51 -0.87 -11.27
CA THR A 195 -56.33 0.06 -12.05
C THR A 195 -56.44 -0.38 -13.51
N SER A 196 -55.33 -0.76 -14.15
CA SER A 196 -55.32 -1.32 -15.49
C SER A 196 -56.18 -2.59 -15.60
N LYS A 197 -56.03 -3.54 -14.67
CA LYS A 197 -56.87 -4.76 -14.61
C LYS A 197 -58.35 -4.40 -14.46
N SER A 198 -58.68 -3.45 -13.59
CA SER A 198 -60.07 -3.00 -13.40
C SER A 198 -60.66 -2.37 -14.67
N MET A 199 -59.87 -1.55 -15.38
CA MET A 199 -60.27 -0.96 -16.66
C MET A 199 -60.51 -2.03 -17.72
N HIS A 200 -59.59 -2.99 -17.87
CA HIS A 200 -59.74 -4.10 -18.81
C HIS A 200 -60.94 -5.00 -18.48
N LEU A 201 -61.20 -5.27 -17.20
CA LEU A 201 -62.40 -6.03 -16.79
C LEU A 201 -63.70 -5.27 -17.13
N LYS A 202 -63.73 -3.95 -16.93
CA LYS A 202 -64.88 -3.12 -17.32
C LYS A 202 -65.08 -3.13 -18.84
N GLU A 203 -64.01 -2.97 -19.61
CA GLU A 203 -64.07 -3.02 -21.08
C GLU A 203 -64.54 -4.39 -21.56
N LEU A 204 -63.99 -5.48 -21.02
CA LEU A 204 -64.42 -6.84 -21.34
C LEU A 204 -65.90 -7.05 -21.04
N SER A 205 -66.39 -6.58 -19.88
CA SER A 205 -67.82 -6.66 -19.53
C SER A 205 -68.71 -5.88 -20.50
N SER A 206 -68.26 -4.69 -20.93
CA SER A 206 -68.96 -3.87 -21.92
C SER A 206 -69.00 -4.56 -23.28
N LYS A 207 -67.88 -5.08 -23.77
CA LYS A 207 -67.83 -5.85 -25.02
C LYS A 207 -68.70 -7.10 -24.95
N ASN A 208 -68.69 -7.83 -23.83
CA ASN A 208 -69.54 -9.00 -23.63
C ASN A 208 -71.03 -8.63 -23.68
N SER A 209 -71.43 -7.52 -23.04
CA SER A 209 -72.81 -7.02 -23.13
C SER A 209 -73.21 -6.62 -24.56
N GLN A 210 -72.28 -6.05 -25.33
CA GLN A 210 -72.50 -5.70 -26.73
C GLN A 210 -72.64 -6.95 -27.61
N ILE A 211 -71.81 -7.97 -27.38
CA ILE A 211 -71.90 -9.28 -28.06
C ILE A 211 -73.27 -9.90 -27.78
N SER A 212 -73.70 -10.01 -26.53
CA SER A 212 -75.02 -10.55 -26.20
C SER A 212 -76.18 -9.77 -26.83
N THR A 213 -76.05 -8.44 -26.94
CA THR A 213 -77.05 -7.61 -27.62
C THR A 213 -77.11 -7.91 -29.13
N LEU A 214 -75.94 -8.04 -29.78
CA LEU A 214 -75.85 -8.38 -31.20
C LEU A 214 -76.34 -9.81 -31.49
N GLU A 215 -76.01 -10.77 -30.62
CA GLU A 215 -76.50 -12.15 -30.71
C GLU A 215 -78.03 -12.20 -30.61
N ASN A 216 -78.62 -11.45 -29.67
CA ASN A 216 -80.07 -11.35 -29.55
C ASN A 216 -80.71 -10.71 -30.79
N SER A 217 -80.10 -9.66 -31.34
CA SER A 217 -80.57 -9.05 -32.58
C SER A 217 -80.51 -10.03 -33.76
N LEU A 218 -79.41 -10.77 -33.91
CA LEU A 218 -79.23 -11.76 -34.97
C LEU A 218 -80.27 -12.89 -34.86
N ASN A 219 -80.52 -13.36 -33.63
CA ASN A 219 -81.55 -14.36 -33.35
C ASN A 219 -82.94 -13.86 -33.72
N ASN A 220 -83.27 -12.61 -33.40
CA ASN A 220 -84.55 -11.99 -33.77
C ASN A 220 -84.68 -11.88 -35.30
N THR A 221 -83.67 -11.34 -36.00
CA THR A 221 -83.68 -11.28 -37.47
C THR A 221 -83.81 -12.66 -38.09
N THR A 222 -83.17 -13.68 -37.51
CA THR A 222 -83.28 -15.06 -38.00
C THR A 222 -84.69 -15.62 -37.80
N ARG A 223 -85.33 -15.34 -36.67
CA ARG A 223 -86.74 -15.69 -36.42
C ARG A 223 -87.66 -14.99 -37.41
N ASP A 224 -87.49 -13.69 -37.63
CA ASP A 224 -88.30 -12.91 -38.57
C ASP A 224 -88.13 -13.43 -40.00
N LYS A 225 -86.89 -13.73 -40.43
CA LYS A 225 -86.60 -14.34 -41.72
C LYS A 225 -87.34 -15.67 -41.89
N ASN A 226 -87.32 -16.53 -40.88
CA ASN A 226 -88.00 -17.82 -40.94
C ASN A 226 -89.53 -17.63 -40.98
N ALA A 227 -90.08 -16.70 -40.18
CA ALA A 227 -91.51 -16.38 -40.21
C ALA A 227 -91.96 -15.85 -41.58
N PHE A 228 -91.17 -14.98 -42.23
CA PHE A 228 -91.46 -14.52 -43.59
C PHE A 228 -91.34 -15.64 -44.62
N PHE A 229 -90.39 -16.56 -44.44
CA PHE A 229 -90.26 -17.73 -45.31
C PHE A 229 -91.46 -18.66 -45.19
N ASP A 230 -91.93 -18.94 -43.97
CA ASP A 230 -93.15 -19.73 -43.73
C ASP A 230 -94.38 -19.05 -44.33
N GLN A 231 -94.50 -17.72 -44.18
CA GLN A 231 -95.57 -16.93 -44.78
C GLN A 231 -95.52 -17.01 -46.32
N LEU A 232 -94.33 -16.95 -46.91
CA LEU A 232 -94.15 -17.07 -48.36
C LEU A 232 -94.56 -18.47 -48.84
N GLN A 233 -94.18 -19.53 -48.13
CA GLN A 233 -94.61 -20.90 -48.46
C GLN A 233 -96.14 -21.06 -48.37
N LEU A 234 -96.77 -20.51 -47.34
CA LEU A 234 -98.24 -20.52 -47.23
C LEU A 234 -98.90 -19.79 -48.41
N ARG A 235 -98.42 -18.60 -48.78
CA ARG A 235 -98.93 -17.87 -49.94
C ARG A 235 -98.71 -18.62 -51.25
N GLN A 236 -97.56 -19.28 -51.41
CA GLN A 236 -97.27 -20.11 -52.57
C GLN A 236 -98.27 -21.29 -52.64
N ALA A 237 -98.52 -21.97 -51.54
CA ALA A 237 -99.50 -23.06 -51.47
C ALA A 237 -100.94 -22.57 -51.75
N GLU A 238 -101.33 -21.39 -51.24
CA GLU A 238 -102.61 -20.75 -51.55
C GLU A 238 -102.74 -20.44 -53.07
N LEU A 239 -101.68 -19.92 -53.69
CA LEU A 239 -101.65 -19.63 -55.13
C LEU A 239 -101.74 -20.91 -55.96
N GLU A 240 -100.99 -21.95 -55.62
CA GLU A 240 -101.05 -23.26 -56.28
C GLU A 240 -102.44 -23.90 -56.12
N SER A 241 -103.06 -23.78 -54.94
CA SER A 241 -104.43 -24.25 -54.71
C SER A 241 -105.45 -23.46 -55.53
N ALA A 242 -105.33 -22.13 -55.61
CA ALA A 242 -106.20 -21.31 -56.45
C ALA A 242 -106.02 -21.64 -57.95
N HIS A 243 -104.78 -21.90 -58.38
CA HIS A 243 -104.46 -22.27 -59.75
C HIS A 243 -105.08 -23.62 -60.13
N THR A 244 -104.88 -24.67 -59.32
CA THR A 244 -105.48 -25.99 -59.55
C THR A 244 -107.02 -25.93 -59.53
N HIS A 245 -107.62 -25.10 -58.67
CA HIS A 245 -109.07 -24.88 -58.69
C HIS A 245 -109.54 -24.18 -59.97
N LEU A 246 -108.81 -23.16 -60.44
CA LEU A 246 -109.10 -22.46 -61.69
C LEU A 246 -108.97 -23.39 -62.90
N GLU A 247 -107.92 -24.21 -62.96
CA GLU A 247 -107.77 -25.25 -63.97
C GLU A 247 -108.95 -26.23 -63.93
N SER A 248 -109.37 -26.70 -62.74
CA SER A 248 -110.54 -27.58 -62.61
C SER A 248 -111.82 -26.94 -63.15
N LEU A 249 -112.07 -25.67 -62.82
CA LEU A 249 -113.21 -24.92 -63.36
C LEU A 249 -113.13 -24.73 -64.88
N GLN A 250 -111.93 -24.52 -65.43
CA GLN A 250 -111.74 -24.46 -66.88
C GLN A 250 -112.08 -25.80 -67.54
N HIS A 251 -111.61 -26.93 -66.99
CA HIS A 251 -111.94 -28.27 -67.50
C HIS A 251 -113.45 -28.54 -67.42
N GLN A 252 -114.11 -28.19 -66.30
CA GLN A 252 -115.56 -28.30 -66.19
C GLN A 252 -116.29 -27.43 -67.21
N ASN A 253 -115.84 -26.20 -67.44
CA ASN A 253 -116.43 -25.31 -68.45
C ASN A 253 -116.26 -25.89 -69.87
N THR A 254 -115.08 -26.43 -70.20
CA THR A 254 -114.87 -27.10 -71.50
C THR A 254 -115.77 -28.33 -71.67
N GLU A 255 -115.98 -29.09 -70.60
CA GLU A 255 -116.87 -30.26 -70.60
C GLU A 255 -118.33 -29.84 -70.78
N PHE A 256 -118.80 -28.81 -70.05
CA PHE A 256 -120.15 -28.27 -70.26
C PHE A 256 -120.34 -27.70 -71.66
N GLN A 257 -119.32 -27.07 -72.25
CA GLN A 257 -119.37 -26.64 -73.64
C GLN A 257 -119.48 -27.84 -74.60
N PHE A 258 -118.76 -28.93 -74.33
CA PHE A 258 -118.87 -30.17 -75.12
C PHE A 258 -120.27 -30.78 -74.99
N GLN A 259 -120.78 -30.97 -73.76
CA GLN A 259 -122.12 -31.49 -73.51
C GLN A 259 -123.22 -30.61 -74.12
N LEU A 260 -123.05 -29.28 -74.12
CA LEU A 260 -123.97 -28.37 -74.77
C LEU A 260 -123.95 -28.54 -76.30
N ARG A 261 -122.76 -28.70 -76.90
CA ARG A 261 -122.63 -29.01 -78.34
C ARG A 261 -123.26 -30.35 -78.67
N GLU A 262 -122.93 -31.40 -77.92
CA GLU A 262 -123.50 -32.73 -78.10
C GLU A 262 -125.02 -32.75 -77.92
N SER A 263 -125.56 -32.04 -76.92
CA SER A 263 -127.01 -31.90 -76.74
C SER A 263 -127.65 -31.12 -77.88
N ASN A 264 -126.98 -30.08 -78.40
CA ASN A 264 -127.47 -29.33 -79.56
C ASN A 264 -127.44 -30.20 -80.83
N ASP A 265 -126.40 -31.00 -81.02
CA ASP A 265 -126.27 -31.95 -82.13
C ASP A 265 -127.32 -33.06 -82.00
N ARG A 266 -127.55 -33.59 -80.79
CA ARG A 266 -128.62 -34.55 -80.52
C ARG A 266 -130.00 -33.93 -80.73
N LEU A 267 -130.21 -32.67 -80.37
CA LEU A 267 -131.46 -31.96 -80.67
C LEU A 267 -131.62 -31.75 -82.18
N ALA A 268 -130.54 -31.48 -82.91
CA ALA A 268 -130.55 -31.38 -84.36
C ALA A 268 -130.88 -32.74 -85.01
N LEU A 269 -130.21 -33.81 -84.59
CA LEU A 269 -130.50 -35.19 -85.01
C LEU A 269 -131.93 -35.59 -84.64
N LEU A 270 -132.41 -35.34 -83.41
CA LEU A 270 -133.79 -35.62 -83.03
C LEU A 270 -134.80 -34.79 -83.83
N ARG A 271 -134.44 -33.57 -84.28
CA ARG A 271 -135.29 -32.78 -85.19
C ARG A 271 -135.28 -33.38 -86.59
N GLU A 272 -134.13 -33.84 -87.08
CA GLU A 272 -133.99 -34.56 -88.36
C GLU A 272 -134.73 -35.90 -88.32
N GLU A 273 -134.50 -36.72 -87.30
CA GLU A 273 -135.21 -37.96 -87.00
C GLU A 273 -136.69 -37.72 -86.76
N TYR A 274 -137.12 -36.66 -86.06
CA TYR A 274 -138.55 -36.36 -85.96
C TYR A 274 -139.12 -36.01 -87.33
N ALA A 275 -138.39 -35.27 -88.16
CA ALA A 275 -138.78 -35.00 -89.54
C ALA A 275 -138.72 -36.27 -90.42
N GLU A 276 -137.81 -37.20 -90.15
CA GLU A 276 -137.68 -38.50 -90.81
C GLU A 276 -138.73 -39.45 -90.35
N LEU A 277 -138.95 -39.68 -89.05
CA LEU A 277 -140.08 -40.36 -88.44
C LEU A 277 -141.40 -39.69 -88.76
N GLN A 278 -141.47 -38.43 -89.15
CA GLN A 278 -142.68 -37.89 -89.76
C GLN A 278 -142.82 -38.43 -91.19
N ARG A 279 -141.74 -38.42 -91.99
CA ARG A 279 -141.64 -39.08 -93.31
C ARG A 279 -141.73 -40.63 -93.27
N GLU A 280 -141.37 -41.25 -92.15
CA GLU A 280 -141.30 -42.67 -91.88
C GLU A 280 -142.54 -43.10 -91.11
N GLN A 281 -143.18 -42.32 -90.26
CA GLN A 281 -144.56 -42.61 -89.86
C GLN A 281 -145.48 -42.50 -91.09
N GLU A 282 -145.13 -41.67 -92.07
CA GLU A 282 -145.68 -41.75 -93.43
C GLU A 282 -145.22 -43.00 -94.22
N ALA A 283 -144.04 -43.56 -93.97
CA ALA A 283 -143.50 -44.75 -94.66
C ALA A 283 -143.69 -46.08 -93.89
N THR A 284 -143.14 -46.24 -92.70
CA THR A 284 -143.27 -47.17 -91.55
C THR A 284 -144.60 -47.14 -90.79
N ALA A 285 -145.62 -46.36 -91.18
CA ALA A 285 -147.00 -46.87 -91.06
C ALA A 285 -147.18 -48.18 -91.87
N ARG A 286 -146.20 -48.53 -92.74
CA ARG A 286 -146.24 -49.74 -93.57
C ARG A 286 -145.41 -50.92 -93.07
N GLN A 287 -144.55 -50.86 -92.06
CA GLN A 287 -143.81 -52.07 -91.65
C GLN A 287 -143.06 -51.91 -90.33
N ARG A 288 -143.19 -52.89 -89.43
CA ARG A 288 -142.80 -52.86 -88.02
C ARG A 288 -141.74 -53.94 -87.68
N ASP A 289 -140.98 -53.65 -86.62
CA ASP A 289 -140.31 -54.53 -85.61
C ASP A 289 -138.84 -55.02 -85.75
N PRO A 290 -138.16 -55.26 -84.60
CA PRO A 290 -136.71 -55.09 -84.40
C PRO A 290 -135.97 -56.35 -83.90
N VAL A 291 -134.71 -56.16 -83.45
CA VAL A 291 -133.96 -56.81 -82.33
C VAL A 291 -132.55 -57.28 -82.74
N THR A 292 -131.55 -57.03 -81.89
CA THR A 292 -130.24 -57.71 -81.92
C THR A 292 -129.64 -57.94 -80.51
N PRO A 293 -128.81 -58.98 -80.29
CA PRO A 293 -128.62 -59.62 -78.97
C PRO A 293 -127.17 -59.67 -78.40
N ALA A 294 -127.10 -59.83 -77.07
CA ALA A 294 -126.18 -60.56 -76.16
C ALA A 294 -124.65 -60.79 -76.40
N GLY A 295 -124.04 -60.53 -77.56
CA GLY A 295 -122.62 -60.86 -77.81
C GLY A 295 -121.59 -59.93 -77.14
N ASP A 296 -121.97 -58.67 -76.88
CA ASP A 296 -121.03 -57.61 -76.49
C ASP A 296 -120.51 -57.73 -75.05
N VAL A 297 -121.20 -58.49 -74.20
CA VAL A 297 -120.87 -58.61 -72.77
C VAL A 297 -119.60 -59.46 -72.55
N ALA A 298 -119.35 -60.46 -73.39
CA ALA A 298 -118.21 -61.37 -73.22
C ALA A 298 -116.87 -60.72 -73.59
N HIS A 299 -116.84 -59.85 -74.61
CA HIS A 299 -115.63 -59.17 -75.04
C HIS A 299 -115.10 -58.16 -74.00
N LEU A 300 -116.00 -57.55 -73.22
CA LEU A 300 -115.64 -56.55 -72.23
C LEU A 300 -114.84 -57.14 -71.06
N ILE A 301 -115.17 -58.37 -70.64
CA ILE A 301 -114.52 -59.03 -69.50
C ILE A 301 -113.06 -59.38 -69.82
N SER A 302 -112.81 -59.99 -70.98
CA SER A 302 -111.44 -60.37 -71.40
C SER A 302 -110.51 -59.16 -71.57
N ALA A 303 -111.05 -58.02 -72.03
CA ALA A 303 -110.28 -56.78 -72.16
C ALA A 303 -109.86 -56.21 -70.80
N VAL A 304 -110.62 -56.44 -69.73
CA VAL A 304 -110.28 -55.98 -68.38
C VAL A 304 -109.19 -56.85 -67.76
N GLU A 305 -109.27 -58.17 -67.92
CA GLU A 305 -108.28 -59.11 -67.39
C GLU A 305 -106.88 -58.88 -67.99
N ALA A 306 -106.80 -58.66 -69.31
CA ALA A 306 -105.53 -58.34 -69.98
C ALA A 306 -104.88 -57.05 -69.45
N LYS A 307 -105.68 -56.02 -69.12
CA LYS A 307 -105.18 -54.77 -68.55
C LYS A 307 -104.64 -54.96 -67.14
N CYS A 308 -105.26 -55.81 -66.34
CA CYS A 308 -104.80 -56.12 -65.00
C CYS A 308 -103.45 -56.86 -65.03
N GLU A 309 -103.26 -57.83 -65.93
CA GLU A 309 -102.02 -58.59 -66.05
C GLU A 309 -100.82 -57.71 -66.47
N VAL A 310 -101.06 -56.76 -67.40
CA VAL A 310 -100.06 -55.78 -67.82
C VAL A 310 -99.63 -54.89 -66.64
N LYS A 311 -100.59 -54.37 -65.86
CA LYS A 311 -100.31 -53.55 -64.67
C LYS A 311 -99.53 -54.33 -63.61
N ILE A 312 -99.89 -55.58 -63.35
CA ILE A 312 -99.17 -56.43 -62.39
C ILE A 312 -97.73 -56.65 -62.85
N SER A 313 -97.52 -56.93 -64.14
CA SER A 313 -96.19 -57.11 -64.70
C SER A 313 -95.33 -55.84 -64.67
N GLU A 314 -95.95 -54.67 -64.89
CA GLU A 314 -95.30 -53.37 -64.79
C GLU A 314 -94.90 -53.05 -63.33
N LEU A 315 -95.81 -53.23 -62.37
CA LEU A 315 -95.52 -53.02 -60.95
C LEU A 315 -94.40 -53.94 -60.44
N LYS A 316 -94.36 -55.21 -60.89
CA LYS A 316 -93.26 -56.13 -60.56
C LYS A 316 -91.93 -55.65 -61.11
N ARG A 317 -91.88 -55.13 -62.35
CA ARG A 317 -90.65 -54.57 -62.92
C ARG A 317 -90.20 -53.34 -62.14
N ASN A 318 -91.13 -52.43 -61.82
CA ASN A 318 -90.85 -51.23 -61.05
C ASN A 318 -90.34 -51.55 -59.64
N LEU A 319 -90.84 -52.60 -59.00
CA LEU A 319 -90.37 -53.06 -57.70
C LEU A 319 -88.92 -53.55 -57.77
N ILE A 320 -88.58 -54.36 -58.78
CA ILE A 320 -87.20 -54.85 -58.98
C ILE A 320 -86.23 -53.69 -59.25
N THR A 321 -86.63 -52.69 -60.04
CA THR A 321 -85.78 -51.52 -60.30
C THR A 321 -85.56 -50.71 -59.03
N LEU A 322 -86.60 -50.46 -58.24
CA LEU A 322 -86.48 -49.74 -56.97
C LEU A 322 -85.62 -50.47 -55.94
N GLU A 323 -85.72 -51.80 -55.85
CA GLU A 323 -84.86 -52.60 -54.98
C GLU A 323 -83.40 -52.53 -55.40
N LYS A 324 -83.13 -52.55 -56.72
CA LYS A 324 -81.78 -52.39 -57.25
C LYS A 324 -81.22 -51.00 -56.92
N GLU A 325 -81.99 -49.93 -57.17
CA GLU A 325 -81.60 -48.56 -56.84
C GLU A 325 -81.35 -48.38 -55.33
N ARG A 326 -82.17 -48.99 -54.47
CA ARG A 326 -81.97 -48.99 -53.01
C ARG A 326 -80.64 -49.65 -52.63
N ASN A 327 -80.36 -50.84 -53.19
CA ASN A 327 -79.13 -51.57 -52.91
C ASN A 327 -77.88 -50.81 -53.41
N GLU A 328 -77.97 -50.18 -54.58
CA GLU A 328 -76.90 -49.32 -55.13
C GLU A 328 -76.66 -48.11 -54.21
N ALA A 329 -77.73 -47.43 -53.80
CA ALA A 329 -77.63 -46.30 -52.86
C ALA A 329 -77.05 -46.71 -51.50
N GLU A 330 -77.49 -47.83 -50.91
CA GLU A 330 -76.93 -48.38 -49.66
C GLU A 330 -75.44 -48.72 -49.81
N GLY A 331 -75.05 -49.29 -50.95
CA GLY A 331 -73.66 -49.57 -51.29
C GLY A 331 -72.80 -48.30 -51.38
N ASP A 332 -73.32 -47.26 -52.02
CA ASP A 332 -72.66 -45.95 -52.15
C ASP A 332 -72.53 -45.24 -50.81
N TRP A 333 -73.56 -45.28 -49.96
CA TRP A 333 -73.50 -44.74 -48.60
C TRP A 333 -72.50 -45.49 -47.74
N SER A 334 -72.46 -46.82 -47.84
CA SER A 334 -71.48 -47.64 -47.12
C SER A 334 -70.04 -47.34 -47.56
N ARG A 335 -69.82 -47.08 -48.86
CA ARG A 335 -68.52 -46.67 -49.40
C ARG A 335 -68.11 -45.29 -48.89
N LYS A 336 -69.00 -44.29 -49.01
CA LYS A 336 -68.77 -42.92 -48.52
C LYS A 336 -68.49 -42.89 -47.03
N LEU A 337 -69.23 -43.67 -46.23
CA LEU A 337 -69.00 -43.76 -44.78
C LEU A 337 -67.61 -44.32 -44.46
N ARG A 338 -67.17 -45.35 -45.20
CA ARG A 338 -65.82 -45.93 -45.04
C ARG A 338 -64.73 -44.95 -45.44
N GLU A 339 -64.94 -44.19 -46.51
CA GLU A 339 -64.01 -43.13 -46.94
C GLU A 339 -63.92 -42.01 -45.89
N LYS A 340 -65.06 -41.55 -45.34
CA LYS A 340 -65.07 -40.59 -44.23
C LYS A 340 -64.41 -41.13 -42.97
N GLY A 341 -64.57 -42.41 -42.66
CA GLY A 341 -63.83 -43.07 -41.57
C GLY A 341 -62.31 -42.99 -41.78
N LYS A 342 -61.83 -43.31 -42.99
CA LYS A 342 -60.41 -43.21 -43.34
C LYS A 342 -59.89 -41.77 -43.28
N GLU A 343 -60.65 -40.81 -43.80
CA GLU A 343 -60.31 -39.38 -43.70
C GLU A 343 -60.19 -38.92 -42.24
N LEU A 344 -61.12 -39.36 -41.38
CA LEU A 344 -61.11 -39.02 -39.96
C LEU A 344 -59.91 -39.63 -39.24
N ASP A 345 -59.56 -40.88 -39.53
CA ASP A 345 -58.39 -41.54 -38.96
C ASP A 345 -57.08 -40.90 -39.44
N GLU A 346 -57.02 -40.49 -40.72
CA GLU A 346 -55.87 -39.73 -41.25
C GLU A 346 -55.74 -38.36 -40.58
N LEU A 347 -56.84 -37.63 -40.40
CA LEU A 347 -56.85 -36.35 -39.67
C LEU A 347 -56.42 -36.53 -38.21
N LYS A 348 -56.86 -37.60 -37.54
CA LYS A 348 -56.37 -37.94 -36.19
C LYS A 348 -54.87 -38.23 -36.17
N ARG A 349 -54.36 -38.95 -37.17
CA ARG A 349 -52.92 -39.24 -37.30
C ARG A 349 -52.11 -37.96 -37.49
N VAL A 350 -52.56 -37.08 -38.39
CA VAL A 350 -51.93 -35.77 -38.64
C VAL A 350 -51.97 -34.90 -37.37
N LEU A 351 -53.12 -34.81 -36.71
CA LEU A 351 -53.26 -34.05 -35.46
C LEU A 351 -52.35 -34.60 -34.35
N GLY A 352 -52.27 -35.92 -34.22
CA GLY A 352 -51.38 -36.59 -33.27
C GLY A 352 -49.90 -36.34 -33.57
N SER A 353 -49.49 -36.36 -34.85
CA SER A 353 -48.12 -35.99 -35.24
C SER A 353 -47.84 -34.51 -34.99
N ALA A 354 -48.77 -33.61 -35.32
CA ALA A 354 -48.61 -32.18 -35.11
C ALA A 354 -48.50 -31.84 -33.61
N ALA A 355 -49.27 -32.52 -32.75
CA ALA A 355 -49.18 -32.37 -31.30
C ALA A 355 -47.80 -32.80 -30.77
N LYS A 356 -47.27 -33.95 -31.24
CA LYS A 356 -45.92 -34.41 -30.87
C LYS A 356 -44.83 -33.45 -31.35
N THR A 357 -44.91 -32.98 -32.60
CA THR A 357 -43.96 -32.00 -33.14
C THR A 357 -44.00 -30.70 -32.34
N ARG A 358 -45.20 -30.24 -31.95
CA ARG A 358 -45.35 -29.07 -31.10
C ARG A 358 -44.73 -29.26 -29.72
N GLU A 359 -44.90 -30.43 -29.10
CA GLU A 359 -44.27 -30.74 -27.81
C GLU A 359 -42.74 -30.74 -27.92
N THR A 360 -42.18 -31.33 -28.98
CA THR A 360 -40.74 -31.29 -29.23
C THR A 360 -40.24 -29.86 -29.48
N ASP A 361 -40.98 -29.06 -30.25
CA ASP A 361 -40.64 -27.67 -30.54
C ASP A 361 -40.71 -26.79 -29.27
N GLU A 362 -41.72 -27.01 -28.41
CA GLU A 362 -41.83 -26.33 -27.11
C GLU A 362 -40.67 -26.73 -26.18
N GLY A 363 -40.23 -27.99 -26.20
CA GLY A 363 -39.04 -28.46 -25.48
C GLY A 363 -37.76 -27.76 -25.95
N VAL A 364 -37.50 -27.76 -27.26
CA VAL A 364 -36.34 -27.08 -27.86
C VAL A 364 -36.39 -25.57 -27.59
N ALA A 365 -37.57 -24.94 -27.68
CA ALA A 365 -37.73 -23.53 -27.38
C ALA A 365 -37.45 -23.22 -25.89
N SER A 366 -37.80 -24.12 -24.97
CA SER A 366 -37.47 -23.98 -23.55
C SER A 366 -35.96 -24.08 -23.30
N GLU A 367 -35.29 -25.06 -23.93
CA GLU A 367 -33.84 -25.22 -23.84
C GLU A 367 -33.10 -23.99 -24.38
N LEU A 368 -33.47 -23.51 -25.57
CA LEU A 368 -32.89 -22.30 -26.15
C LEU A 368 -33.12 -21.06 -25.27
N ARG A 369 -34.29 -20.94 -24.62
CA ARG A 369 -34.54 -19.85 -23.66
C ARG A 369 -33.62 -19.95 -22.44
N ALA A 370 -33.38 -21.16 -21.93
CA ALA A 370 -32.46 -21.38 -20.82
C ALA A 370 -31.02 -21.03 -21.20
N GLU A 371 -30.55 -21.46 -22.37
CA GLU A 371 -29.23 -21.11 -22.91
C GLU A 371 -29.06 -19.61 -23.11
N VAL A 372 -30.06 -18.93 -23.68
CA VAL A 372 -30.05 -17.47 -23.85
C VAL A 372 -30.01 -16.76 -22.50
N SER A 373 -30.74 -17.25 -21.49
CA SER A 373 -30.69 -16.70 -20.14
C SER A 373 -29.31 -16.87 -19.52
N HIS A 374 -28.70 -18.05 -19.67
CA HIS A 374 -27.36 -18.33 -19.17
C HIS A 374 -26.29 -17.45 -19.86
N ALA A 375 -26.34 -17.36 -21.20
CA ALA A 375 -25.44 -16.52 -21.97
C ALA A 375 -25.55 -15.04 -21.61
N LYS A 376 -26.76 -14.54 -21.30
CA LYS A 376 -26.98 -13.18 -20.80
C LYS A 376 -26.33 -12.94 -19.45
N GLU A 377 -26.43 -13.89 -18.52
CA GLU A 377 -25.81 -13.75 -17.20
C GLU A 377 -24.28 -13.77 -17.31
N VAL A 378 -23.71 -14.67 -18.10
CA VAL A 378 -22.27 -14.70 -18.38
C VAL A 378 -21.80 -13.38 -19.01
N ALA A 379 -22.54 -12.85 -20.00
CA ALA A 379 -22.21 -11.57 -20.62
C ALA A 379 -22.28 -10.40 -19.63
N LYS A 380 -23.22 -10.42 -18.68
CA LYS A 380 -23.33 -9.42 -17.62
C LYS A 380 -22.13 -9.46 -16.67
N VAL A 381 -21.72 -10.65 -16.23
CA VAL A 381 -20.52 -10.84 -15.39
C VAL A 381 -19.26 -10.37 -16.12
N LEU A 382 -19.09 -10.75 -17.38
CA LEU A 382 -17.94 -10.31 -18.19
C LEU A 382 -17.92 -8.79 -18.38
N ARG A 383 -19.08 -8.16 -18.63
CA ARG A 383 -19.16 -6.69 -18.71
C ARG A 383 -18.77 -6.01 -17.40
N GLN A 384 -19.19 -6.57 -16.27
CA GLN A 384 -18.80 -6.05 -14.96
C GLN A 384 -17.28 -6.15 -14.75
N GLN A 385 -16.68 -7.30 -15.05
CA GLN A 385 -15.23 -7.48 -14.98
C GLN A 385 -14.47 -6.53 -15.91
N VAL A 386 -14.97 -6.31 -17.14
CA VAL A 386 -14.38 -5.35 -18.08
C VAL A 386 -14.49 -3.91 -17.56
N SER A 387 -15.57 -3.56 -16.85
CA SER A 387 -15.70 -2.23 -16.23
C SER A 387 -14.79 -2.02 -15.02
N GLU A 388 -14.36 -3.09 -14.35
CA GLU A 388 -13.43 -3.04 -13.22
C GLU A 388 -11.96 -2.93 -13.67
N LEU A 389 -11.62 -3.42 -14.87
CA LEU A 389 -10.25 -3.35 -15.41
C LEU A 389 -9.66 -1.92 -15.51
N PRO A 390 -10.37 -0.90 -16.01
CA PRO A 390 -9.88 0.48 -16.03
C PRO A 390 -9.57 1.01 -14.63
N LEU A 391 -10.42 0.71 -13.64
CA LEU A 391 -10.21 1.14 -12.25
C LEU A 391 -8.94 0.53 -11.66
N LEU A 392 -8.71 -0.77 -11.91
CA LEU A 392 -7.47 -1.45 -11.54
C LEU A 392 -6.25 -0.89 -12.29
N GLN A 393 -6.41 -0.54 -13.57
CA GLN A 393 -5.35 0.07 -14.36
C GLN A 393 -4.98 1.47 -13.84
N ASP A 394 -5.96 2.27 -13.45
CA ASP A 394 -5.76 3.60 -12.86
C ASP A 394 -5.04 3.48 -11.51
N GLN A 395 -5.48 2.57 -10.63
CA GLN A 395 -4.81 2.27 -9.35
C GLN A 395 -3.37 1.82 -9.54
N LEU A 396 -3.10 0.93 -10.50
CA LEU A 396 -1.74 0.51 -10.84
C LEU A 396 -0.91 1.68 -11.39
N SER A 397 -1.53 2.58 -12.16
CA SER A 397 -0.85 3.77 -12.69
C SER A 397 -0.46 4.75 -11.58
N GLU A 398 -1.33 4.96 -10.59
CA GLU A 398 -1.07 5.81 -9.42
C GLU A 398 0.00 5.21 -8.51
N LEU A 399 -0.08 3.91 -8.24
CA LEU A 399 0.95 3.19 -7.51
C LEU A 399 2.31 3.32 -8.21
N LYS A 400 2.35 3.15 -9.55
CA LYS A 400 3.58 3.31 -10.34
C LYS A 400 4.11 4.75 -10.32
N LYS A 401 3.24 5.76 -10.36
CA LYS A 401 3.65 7.18 -10.22
C LYS A 401 4.24 7.44 -8.83
N SER A 402 3.53 7.04 -7.77
CA SER A 402 4.00 7.23 -6.40
C SER A 402 5.31 6.47 -6.10
N ALA A 403 5.51 5.30 -6.72
CA ALA A 403 6.76 4.55 -6.60
C ALA A 403 7.92 5.30 -7.28
N LYS A 404 7.69 5.85 -8.49
CA LYS A 404 8.68 6.67 -9.19
C LYS A 404 9.00 7.95 -8.42
N GLU A 405 8.01 8.62 -7.84
CA GLU A 405 8.23 9.82 -7.02
C GLU A 405 9.14 9.51 -5.82
N ARG A 406 8.87 8.42 -5.09
CA ARG A 406 9.73 7.96 -3.99
C ARG A 406 11.14 7.61 -4.47
N GLU A 407 11.27 6.95 -5.62
CA GLU A 407 12.57 6.64 -6.22
C GLU A 407 13.36 7.91 -6.54
N THR A 408 12.71 8.93 -7.10
CA THR A 408 13.34 10.23 -7.35
C THR A 408 13.72 10.96 -6.06
N GLU A 409 12.87 10.91 -5.03
CA GLU A 409 13.18 11.50 -3.72
C GLU A 409 14.40 10.83 -3.08
N PHE A 410 14.47 9.50 -3.12
CA PHE A 410 15.64 8.76 -2.63
C PHE A 410 16.89 9.06 -3.44
N ALA A 411 16.80 9.16 -4.77
CA ALA A 411 17.93 9.53 -5.62
C ALA A 411 18.46 10.93 -5.28
N LEU A 412 17.57 11.91 -5.06
CA LEU A 412 17.95 13.25 -4.62
C LEU A 412 18.61 13.25 -3.25
N LYS A 413 18.09 12.45 -2.30
CA LYS A 413 18.66 12.31 -0.96
C LYS A 413 20.04 11.66 -0.98
N ILE A 414 20.24 10.63 -1.80
CA ILE A 414 21.54 10.00 -2.04
C ILE A 414 22.53 11.02 -2.60
N SER A 415 22.17 11.74 -3.67
CA SER A 415 23.03 12.76 -4.26
C SER A 415 23.39 13.88 -3.27
N HIS A 416 22.46 14.28 -2.40
CA HIS A 416 22.73 15.26 -1.35
C HIS A 416 23.74 14.73 -0.32
N LEU A 417 23.58 13.48 0.13
CA LEU A 417 24.50 12.84 1.07
C LEU A 417 25.89 12.63 0.46
N GLU A 418 25.97 12.21 -0.80
CA GLU A 418 27.23 12.09 -1.55
C GLU A 418 27.97 13.43 -1.59
N ARG A 419 27.28 14.53 -1.89
CA ARG A 419 27.88 15.88 -1.87
C ARG A 419 28.38 16.28 -0.48
N GLN A 420 27.62 15.99 0.59
CA GLN A 420 28.08 16.27 1.95
C GLN A 420 29.33 15.46 2.32
N VAL A 421 29.41 14.20 1.86
CA VAL A 421 30.59 13.35 2.05
C VAL A 421 31.79 13.92 1.28
N GLU A 422 31.63 14.31 0.02
CA GLU A 422 32.69 14.94 -0.78
C GLU A 422 33.18 16.25 -0.15
N GLU A 423 32.28 17.12 0.29
CA GLU A 423 32.66 18.34 1.00
C GLU A 423 33.39 18.05 2.32
N GLY A 424 32.95 17.02 3.05
CA GLY A 424 33.62 16.54 4.27
C GLY A 424 35.04 16.04 3.99
N GLN A 425 35.22 15.24 2.94
CA GLN A 425 36.53 14.76 2.48
C GLN A 425 37.44 15.92 2.06
N ASN A 426 36.91 16.91 1.34
CA ASN A 426 37.66 18.10 0.92
C ASN A 426 38.10 18.94 2.14
N ARG A 427 37.23 19.12 3.14
CA ARG A 427 37.57 19.78 4.41
C ARG A 427 38.65 18.99 5.18
N ASP A 428 38.54 17.67 5.27
CA ASP A 428 39.57 16.83 5.92
C ASP A 428 40.91 16.92 5.19
N ALA A 429 40.92 16.86 3.86
CA ALA A 429 42.12 17.02 3.04
C ALA A 429 42.78 18.40 3.26
N GLN A 430 41.98 19.47 3.30
CA GLN A 430 42.45 20.83 3.57
C GLN A 430 43.03 20.96 4.99
N LEU A 431 42.36 20.39 6.00
CA LEU A 431 42.87 20.38 7.38
C LEU A 431 44.17 19.59 7.51
N ARG A 432 44.31 18.45 6.82
CA ARG A 432 45.56 17.67 6.76
C ARG A 432 46.69 18.47 6.11
N GLN A 433 46.42 19.16 5.00
CA GLN A 433 47.39 20.04 4.35
C GLN A 433 47.81 21.19 5.27
N ASN A 434 46.85 21.89 5.89
CA ASN A 434 47.12 22.96 6.85
C ASN A 434 47.94 22.45 8.05
N ASN A 435 47.63 21.26 8.58
CA ASN A 435 48.39 20.67 9.67
C ASN A 435 49.83 20.33 9.25
N LYS A 436 50.02 19.83 8.02
CA LYS A 436 51.36 19.59 7.46
C LYS A 436 52.15 20.90 7.35
N THR A 437 51.55 21.95 6.80
CA THR A 437 52.17 23.29 6.72
C THR A 437 52.51 23.81 8.12
N LEU A 438 51.60 23.74 9.10
CA LEU A 438 51.88 24.16 10.48
C LEU A 438 53.02 23.36 11.12
N ARG A 439 53.13 22.05 10.85
CA ARG A 439 54.28 21.24 11.32
C ARG A 439 55.58 21.67 10.66
N GLU A 440 55.57 22.01 9.37
CA GLU A 440 56.75 22.51 8.66
C GLU A 440 57.17 23.89 9.16
N GLU A 441 56.21 24.81 9.36
CA GLU A 441 56.45 26.12 9.96
C GLU A 441 56.94 25.98 11.41
N LEU A 442 56.39 25.07 12.20
CA LEU A 442 56.88 24.77 13.54
C LEU A 442 58.32 24.25 13.51
N ARG A 443 58.67 23.36 12.57
CA ARG A 443 60.06 22.90 12.39
C ARG A 443 60.97 24.03 11.95
N LYS A 444 60.52 24.93 11.06
CA LYS A 444 61.28 26.12 10.66
C LYS A 444 61.51 27.05 11.83
N VAL A 445 60.48 27.37 12.62
CA VAL A 445 60.58 28.20 13.84
C VAL A 445 61.46 27.54 14.90
N GLN A 446 61.34 26.22 15.11
CA GLN A 446 62.24 25.48 15.99
C GLN A 446 63.68 25.50 15.48
N SER A 447 63.89 25.35 14.17
CA SER A 447 65.23 25.42 13.57
C SER A 447 65.82 26.83 13.62
N SER A 448 65.02 27.88 13.45
CA SER A 448 65.46 29.27 13.57
C SER A 448 65.69 29.67 15.02
N ALA A 449 64.86 29.21 15.96
CA ALA A 449 65.09 29.33 17.39
C ALA A 449 66.35 28.59 17.81
N ALA A 450 66.57 27.36 17.32
CA ALA A 450 67.81 26.61 17.57
C ALA A 450 69.03 27.28 16.94
N LEU A 451 68.91 27.92 15.78
CA LEU A 451 69.99 28.69 15.14
C LEU A 451 70.31 29.96 15.93
N LEU A 452 69.28 30.65 16.44
CA LEU A 452 69.41 31.82 17.32
C LEU A 452 69.97 31.44 18.70
N GLU A 453 69.68 30.23 19.20
CA GLU A 453 70.25 29.70 20.43
C GLU A 453 71.71 29.24 20.24
N ARG A 454 72.08 28.75 19.05
CA ARG A 454 73.46 28.39 18.67
C ARG A 454 74.36 29.60 18.36
N GLN A 455 73.77 30.77 18.09
CA GLN A 455 74.48 32.05 17.92
C GLN A 455 74.56 32.89 19.22
N ARG A 456 73.95 32.45 20.32
CA ARG A 456 74.10 33.12 21.61
C ARG A 456 75.22 32.47 22.43
N ASN A 457 76.15 33.30 22.88
CA ASN A 457 77.11 32.96 23.93
C ASN A 457 76.39 32.38 25.16
N PRO A 458 76.99 31.41 25.88
CA PRO A 458 76.43 30.89 27.11
C PRO A 458 76.40 32.01 28.15
N GLY A 459 75.21 32.31 28.66
CA GLY A 459 75.01 33.31 29.70
C GLY A 459 74.63 34.67 29.14
N VAL A 460 73.33 34.93 29.06
CA VAL A 460 72.64 36.11 29.60
C VAL A 460 71.15 35.81 29.44
N GLY A 461 70.56 35.31 30.52
CA GLY A 461 69.12 35.22 30.70
C GLY A 461 68.59 36.54 31.26
N TYR A 462 67.43 36.96 30.78
CA TYR A 462 66.56 37.92 31.45
C TYR A 462 65.15 37.64 30.95
N TRP A 463 64.29 37.08 31.79
CA TRP A 463 62.86 37.40 31.96
C TRP A 463 62.36 36.70 33.23
N THR A 464 62.71 37.29 34.37
CA THR A 464 61.96 37.26 35.64
C THR A 464 61.96 38.74 36.10
N THR A 465 60.97 39.38 36.72
CA THR A 465 59.92 38.94 37.65
C THR A 465 58.91 40.10 37.84
N ARG A 466 57.76 39.76 38.47
CA ARG A 466 56.82 40.58 39.27
C ARG A 466 55.72 41.25 38.46
N GLY A 467 54.46 41.25 38.90
CA GLY A 467 53.88 40.82 40.17
C GLY A 467 52.51 41.52 40.33
N ASN A 468 51.50 40.75 40.69
CA ASN A 468 50.16 41.12 41.17
C ASN A 468 50.22 42.23 42.26
N PRO A 469 49.19 43.08 42.55
CA PRO A 469 47.82 42.65 42.91
C PRO A 469 46.61 43.58 42.60
N GLU A 470 45.42 42.99 42.78
CA GLU A 470 44.11 43.55 43.20
C GLU A 470 43.43 44.70 42.44
N ASN A 471 42.32 44.40 41.74
CA ASN A 471 40.94 44.64 42.21
C ASN A 471 39.91 44.34 41.09
N SER A 472 38.81 43.68 41.47
CA SER A 472 37.64 43.25 40.66
C SER A 472 36.80 44.43 40.10
N PRO A 473 35.57 44.27 39.57
CA PRO A 473 34.89 43.28 38.69
C PRO A 473 34.21 43.97 37.46
N ALA A 474 33.66 43.22 36.48
CA ALA A 474 32.51 43.60 35.61
C ALA A 474 32.31 42.52 34.53
N GLU A 475 31.23 41.72 34.53
CA GLU A 475 29.89 42.02 33.98
C GLU A 475 29.90 42.69 32.59
N SER A 476 29.30 42.01 31.60
CA SER A 476 28.72 42.64 30.41
C SER A 476 27.58 41.78 29.88
N ARG A 477 26.42 41.97 30.51
CA ARG A 477 25.11 41.84 29.86
C ARG A 477 24.76 43.20 29.24
N ASN A 478 23.97 43.14 28.17
CA ASN A 478 22.90 44.07 27.78
C ASN A 478 23.03 44.88 26.48
N SER A 479 21.88 44.81 25.82
CA SER A 479 21.37 45.41 24.59
C SER A 479 20.72 46.79 24.80
N PHE A 480 20.22 47.36 23.67
CA PHE A 480 19.15 48.38 23.46
C PHE A 480 19.61 49.87 23.31
N SER A 481 19.55 50.51 22.11
CA SER A 481 18.41 51.16 21.35
C SER A 481 18.35 52.71 21.59
N PRO A 482 17.52 53.60 20.95
CA PRO A 482 16.76 53.68 19.65
C PRO A 482 16.72 55.11 18.94
N ILE A 483 15.79 55.27 17.95
CA ILE A 483 14.95 56.44 17.47
C ILE A 483 15.43 57.32 16.24
N PRO A 484 14.56 58.11 15.52
CA PRO A 484 13.66 57.79 14.37
C PRO A 484 13.83 58.71 13.10
N THR A 485 13.17 58.40 11.95
CA THR A 485 12.19 59.28 11.22
C THR A 485 11.80 58.78 9.80
N GLU A 486 10.49 58.76 9.57
CA GLU A 486 9.66 59.15 8.39
C GLU A 486 9.94 58.76 6.91
N SER A 487 8.83 58.44 6.23
CA SER A 487 8.48 57.99 4.87
C SER A 487 8.89 58.91 3.68
N PRO A 488 8.49 58.69 2.39
CA PRO A 488 8.13 57.47 1.61
C PRO A 488 8.82 57.39 0.21
N SER A 489 8.62 56.26 -0.49
CA SER A 489 8.41 56.13 -1.97
C SER A 489 9.41 55.26 -2.76
N ARG A 490 8.83 54.21 -3.38
CA ARG A 490 9.01 53.73 -4.76
C ARG A 490 10.41 53.30 -5.23
N THR A 491 10.58 51.98 -5.41
CA THR A 491 10.97 51.24 -6.64
C THR A 491 11.34 49.81 -6.19
N ALA A 492 10.44 48.82 -6.22
CA ALA A 492 10.13 47.95 -7.35
C ALA A 492 11.29 47.03 -7.81
N SER A 493 11.44 45.90 -7.06
CA SER A 493 11.66 44.51 -7.54
C SER A 493 13.00 44.09 -8.19
N PRO A 494 13.32 42.77 -8.30
CA PRO A 494 12.67 41.58 -7.73
C PRO A 494 13.60 40.53 -7.06
N ALA A 495 13.03 39.81 -6.09
CA ALA A 495 13.23 38.39 -5.79
C ALA A 495 11.87 37.84 -5.30
N PRO A 496 11.57 36.52 -5.29
CA PRO A 496 12.11 35.38 -6.04
C PRO A 496 11.05 34.83 -7.03
N SER A 497 11.46 33.84 -7.83
CA SER A 497 10.71 33.15 -8.89
C SER A 497 9.27 32.78 -8.53
N SER A 498 8.33 33.41 -9.23
CA SER A 498 6.92 33.05 -9.33
C SER A 498 6.73 31.70 -10.01
N THR A 499 6.09 30.76 -9.31
CA THR A 499 5.28 29.69 -9.87
C THR A 499 4.13 30.30 -10.68
N LYS A 500 4.40 30.65 -11.94
CA LYS A 500 3.35 30.80 -12.95
C LYS A 500 2.96 29.40 -13.42
N ASN A 501 1.99 28.78 -12.75
CA ASN A 501 1.18 27.67 -13.27
C ASN A 501 0.00 27.29 -12.33
N GLU A 502 -0.31 28.10 -11.32
CA GLU A 502 -1.56 27.98 -10.59
C GLU A 502 -2.57 28.94 -11.21
N GLU A 503 -3.68 28.39 -11.72
CA GLU A 503 -4.89 29.10 -12.14
C GLU A 503 -4.89 29.82 -13.50
N GLU A 504 -4.56 29.11 -14.58
CA GLU A 504 -5.34 29.32 -15.81
C GLU A 504 -6.68 28.57 -15.61
N VAL A 505 -7.54 29.13 -14.74
CA VAL A 505 -8.92 28.66 -14.56
C VAL A 505 -9.52 28.65 -15.96
N ASN A 506 -10.01 27.49 -16.39
CA ASN A 506 -10.55 27.31 -17.72
C ASN A 506 -11.81 28.18 -17.85
N LEU A 507 -11.64 29.45 -18.25
CA LEU A 507 -12.67 30.49 -18.23
C LEU A 507 -13.88 30.09 -19.09
N GLU A 508 -13.63 29.27 -20.10
CA GLU A 508 -14.65 28.68 -20.97
C GLU A 508 -15.50 27.62 -20.24
N TYR A 509 -14.89 26.77 -19.42
CA TYR A 509 -15.61 25.83 -18.57
C TYR A 509 -16.46 26.56 -17.52
N LEU A 510 -15.86 27.54 -16.84
CA LEU A 510 -16.58 28.33 -15.85
C LEU A 510 -17.72 29.13 -16.48
N ARG A 511 -17.52 29.70 -17.68
CA ARG A 511 -18.55 30.37 -18.48
C ARG A 511 -19.70 29.43 -18.83
N ASN A 512 -19.42 28.21 -19.29
CA ASN A 512 -20.44 27.23 -19.65
C ASN A 512 -21.24 26.75 -18.44
N VAL A 513 -20.56 26.49 -17.31
CA VAL A 513 -21.22 26.14 -16.04
C VAL A 513 -22.13 27.28 -15.58
N ILE A 514 -21.63 28.53 -15.55
CA ILE A 514 -22.44 29.69 -15.17
C ILE A 514 -23.65 29.86 -16.10
N LEU A 515 -23.49 29.68 -17.42
CA LEU A 515 -24.59 29.74 -18.39
C LEU A 515 -25.65 28.66 -18.14
N GLN A 516 -25.24 27.42 -17.85
CA GLN A 516 -26.14 26.31 -17.54
C GLN A 516 -26.97 26.58 -16.28
N PHE A 517 -26.37 27.20 -15.26
CA PHE A 517 -27.10 27.61 -14.06
C PHE A 517 -28.04 28.81 -14.28
N LEU A 518 -27.77 29.66 -15.27
CA LEU A 518 -28.63 30.80 -15.63
C LEU A 518 -29.81 30.42 -16.54
N GLU A 519 -29.63 29.37 -17.36
CA GLU A 519 -30.66 28.80 -18.24
C GLU A 519 -31.88 28.28 -17.46
N HIS A 520 -31.64 27.63 -16.31
CA HIS A 520 -32.69 27.13 -15.42
C HIS A 520 -32.97 28.10 -14.26
N LYS A 521 -34.19 28.65 -14.19
CA LYS A 521 -34.54 29.64 -13.14
C LYS A 521 -34.42 29.07 -11.74
N GLU A 522 -34.76 27.80 -11.54
CA GLU A 522 -34.66 27.12 -10.24
C GLU A 522 -33.22 26.89 -9.74
N MET A 523 -32.21 26.94 -10.61
CA MET A 523 -30.82 26.63 -10.27
C MET A 523 -29.99 27.86 -9.87
N ARG A 524 -30.50 29.06 -10.15
CA ARG A 524 -29.82 30.33 -9.88
C ARG A 524 -29.48 30.56 -8.39
N PRO A 525 -30.31 30.19 -7.38
CA PRO A 525 -29.93 30.34 -5.98
C PRO A 525 -28.69 29.51 -5.61
N ASN A 526 -28.50 28.37 -6.27
CA ASN A 526 -27.32 27.52 -6.07
C ASN A 526 -26.07 28.16 -6.70
N LEU A 527 -26.21 28.80 -7.85
CA LEU A 527 -25.13 29.59 -8.47
C LEU A 527 -24.68 30.73 -7.57
N VAL A 528 -25.61 31.47 -6.96
CA VAL A 528 -25.27 32.57 -6.01
C VAL A 528 -24.51 32.03 -4.79
N LYS A 529 -24.87 30.86 -4.27
CA LYS A 529 -24.14 30.21 -3.17
C LYS A 529 -22.73 29.83 -3.57
N VAL A 530 -22.54 29.26 -4.76
CA VAL A 530 -21.22 28.86 -5.26
C VAL A 530 -20.34 30.08 -5.54
N LEU A 531 -20.87 31.10 -6.23
CA LEU A 531 -20.15 32.35 -6.48
C LEU A 531 -19.82 33.10 -5.19
N SER A 532 -20.69 33.04 -4.17
CA SER A 532 -20.42 33.62 -2.86
C SER A 532 -19.21 32.99 -2.16
N ILE A 533 -18.96 31.70 -2.39
CA ILE A 533 -17.80 30.98 -1.81
C ILE A 533 -16.54 31.32 -2.60
N ILE A 534 -16.63 31.29 -3.93
CA ILE A 534 -15.48 31.52 -4.82
C ILE A 534 -15.02 32.99 -4.78
N LEU A 535 -15.95 33.93 -4.88
CA LEU A 535 -15.69 35.38 -4.90
C LEU A 535 -15.75 36.01 -3.49
N HIS A 536 -15.87 35.20 -2.45
CA HIS A 536 -15.84 35.63 -1.05
C HIS A 536 -16.82 36.76 -0.71
N PHE A 537 -18.09 36.62 -1.13
CA PHE A 537 -19.12 37.60 -0.80
C PHE A 537 -19.36 37.65 0.71
N THR A 538 -19.59 38.86 1.21
CA THR A 538 -20.05 39.04 2.58
C THR A 538 -21.47 38.46 2.74
N PRO A 539 -21.84 37.97 3.94
CA PRO A 539 -23.18 37.44 4.19
C PRO A 539 -24.33 38.43 3.88
N GLN A 540 -24.06 39.74 3.87
CA GLN A 540 -25.03 40.75 3.44
C GLN A 540 -25.20 40.79 1.92
N GLU A 541 -24.13 40.68 1.14
CA GLU A 541 -24.16 40.63 -0.32
C GLU A 541 -24.86 39.36 -0.83
N THR A 542 -24.55 38.20 -0.24
CA THR A 542 -25.19 36.93 -0.57
C THR A 542 -26.70 36.97 -0.32
N ARG A 543 -27.14 37.53 0.82
CA ARG A 543 -28.57 37.70 1.13
C ARG A 543 -29.27 38.64 0.15
N ARG A 544 -28.62 39.75 -0.23
CA ARG A 544 -29.16 40.71 -1.21
C ARG A 544 -29.32 40.10 -2.60
N LEU A 545 -28.38 39.24 -3.01
CA LEU A 545 -28.42 38.57 -4.31
C LEU A 545 -29.45 37.42 -4.35
N ILE A 546 -29.54 36.60 -3.31
CA ILE A 546 -30.55 35.54 -3.21
C ILE A 546 -31.97 36.13 -3.23
N ALA A 547 -32.19 37.30 -2.64
CA ALA A 547 -33.52 37.95 -2.64
C ALA A 547 -33.97 38.51 -4.02
N LYS A 548 -33.07 38.57 -5.00
CA LYS A 548 -33.34 39.09 -6.36
C LYS A 548 -33.40 37.99 -7.43
N VAL A 549 -33.07 36.76 -7.07
CA VAL A 549 -32.99 35.58 -7.94
C VAL A 549 -34.25 34.76 -7.78
#